data_AF-A0A7W8LG67-F1
#
_entry.id   AF-A0A7W8LG67-F1
#
_cell.length_a   1.000
_cell.length_b   1.000
_cell.length_c   1.000
_cell.angle_alpha   90.00
_cell.angle_beta   90.00
_cell.angle_gamma   90.00
#
_symmetry.space_group_name_H-M   'P 1'
#
loop_
_entity.id
_entity.type
_entity.pdbx_description
1 polymer ?
#
loop_
_entity_poly.entity_id
_entity_poly.type
_entity_poly.pdbx_seq_one_letter_code
_entity_poly.pdbx_strand_id
1 'polypeptide(L)'
;MSKIKNRIDQTYDELELGQLFRSGGRTVTETDVVNFCALTGNWIEIHSNVQYASKTRFGKRLVQGSLTYAIVTGLIQFGLGIQANYGIDNMRFLAPVFIGDTIYAACEVIGKKEKDEKYGVIKFLMKAINQDGVVVQKGEWSLLMLRQREELDALINLSLPELKD
;
A
#
# COMPACT_ATOMS: atom_id res chain seq x y z
N MET A 1 -13.31 -10.15 15.89
CA MET A 1 -11.86 -10.39 16.14
C MET A 1 -11.06 -9.76 15.02
N SER A 2 -9.99 -9.02 15.32
CA SER A 2 -9.06 -8.42 14.34
C SER A 2 -8.29 -9.54 13.64
N LYS A 3 -8.80 -10.04 12.52
CA LYS A 3 -8.11 -11.02 11.68
C LYS A 3 -7.27 -10.30 10.63
N ILE A 4 -6.12 -10.86 10.30
CA ILE A 4 -5.37 -10.44 9.11
C ILE A 4 -6.24 -10.77 7.90
N LYS A 5 -6.57 -9.72 7.13
CA LYS A 5 -7.33 -9.78 5.88
C LYS A 5 -6.77 -8.66 5.01
N ASN A 6 -5.66 -8.94 4.35
CA ASN A 6 -4.93 -7.96 3.56
C ASN A 6 -5.03 -8.16 2.06
N ARG A 7 -5.79 -9.17 1.63
CA ARG A 7 -5.99 -9.47 0.22
C ARG A 7 -7.32 -8.91 -0.28
N ILE A 8 -7.27 -8.23 -1.42
CA ILE A 8 -8.40 -7.60 -2.10
C ILE A 8 -8.51 -8.24 -3.49
N ASP A 9 -9.12 -9.43 -3.57
CA ASP A 9 -9.42 -10.11 -4.84
C ASP A 9 -10.84 -9.78 -5.33
N GLN A 10 -11.60 -9.00 -4.56
CA GLN A 10 -12.97 -8.63 -4.90
C GLN A 10 -13.03 -7.75 -6.13
N THR A 11 -14.12 -7.85 -6.89
CA THR A 11 -14.47 -6.88 -7.93
C THR A 11 -15.11 -5.62 -7.32
N TYR A 12 -15.37 -4.61 -8.14
CA TYR A 12 -16.03 -3.39 -7.68
C TYR A 12 -17.42 -3.69 -7.08
N ASP A 13 -18.23 -4.59 -7.67
CA ASP A 13 -19.58 -4.87 -7.17
C ASP A 13 -19.57 -5.67 -5.85
N GLU A 14 -18.54 -6.48 -5.63
CA GLU A 14 -18.36 -7.30 -4.41
C GLU A 14 -17.80 -6.52 -3.21
N LEU A 15 -17.23 -5.33 -3.42
CA LEU A 15 -16.72 -4.48 -2.34
C LEU A 15 -17.82 -3.63 -1.73
N GLU A 16 -17.85 -3.54 -0.40
CA GLU A 16 -18.83 -2.72 0.33
C GLU A 16 -18.19 -1.44 0.88
N LEU A 17 -18.95 -0.34 0.94
CA LEU A 17 -18.53 0.87 1.65
C LEU A 17 -18.28 0.54 3.13
N GLY A 18 -17.21 1.10 3.70
CA GLY A 18 -16.77 0.83 5.07
C GLY A 18 -16.07 -0.52 5.25
N GLN A 19 -15.91 -1.33 4.20
CA GLN A 19 -15.19 -2.59 4.29
C GLN A 19 -13.73 -2.36 4.68
N LEU A 20 -13.28 -3.09 5.71
CA LEU A 20 -11.95 -2.96 6.29
C LEU A 20 -11.04 -4.13 5.91
N PHE A 21 -9.78 -3.79 5.62
CA PHE A 21 -8.69 -4.71 5.37
C PHE A 21 -7.49 -4.33 6.24
N ARG A 22 -6.74 -5.33 6.71
CA ARG A 22 -5.58 -5.14 7.58
C ARG A 22 -4.52 -6.22 7.34
N SER A 23 -3.26 -5.80 7.31
CA SER A 23 -2.10 -6.69 7.18
C SER A 23 -1.51 -7.13 8.51
N GLY A 24 -0.64 -8.15 8.43
CA GLY A 24 0.39 -8.38 9.44
C GLY A 24 1.44 -7.25 9.42
N GLY A 25 2.39 -7.33 10.35
CA GLY A 25 3.49 -6.36 10.46
C GLY A 25 4.70 -6.75 9.62
N ARG A 26 5.45 -5.75 9.15
CA ARG A 26 6.79 -5.90 8.59
C ARG A 26 7.73 -4.90 9.24
N THR A 27 8.79 -5.41 9.88
CA THR A 27 9.86 -4.57 10.41
C THR A 27 10.67 -3.94 9.27
N VAL A 28 10.88 -2.63 9.33
CA VAL A 28 11.76 -1.91 8.42
C VAL A 28 13.19 -2.05 8.90
N THR A 29 14.05 -2.58 8.05
CA THR A 29 15.45 -2.84 8.33
C THR A 29 16.36 -1.85 7.63
N GLU A 30 17.63 -1.81 8.00
CA GLU A 30 18.64 -1.03 7.25
C GLU A 30 18.74 -1.51 5.80
N THR A 31 18.58 -2.81 5.56
CA THR A 31 18.57 -3.40 4.22
C THR A 31 17.49 -2.79 3.33
N ASP A 32 16.29 -2.55 3.87
CA ASP A 32 15.20 -1.91 3.13
C ASP A 32 15.59 -0.49 2.69
N VAL A 33 16.18 0.29 3.61
CA VAL A 33 16.60 1.67 3.34
C VAL A 33 17.71 1.70 2.28
N VAL A 34 18.74 0.87 2.42
CA VAL A 34 19.86 0.82 1.47
C VAL A 34 19.39 0.37 0.09
N ASN A 35 18.57 -0.68 0.01
CA ASN A 35 18.03 -1.16 -1.26
C ASN A 35 17.14 -0.12 -1.93
N PHE A 36 16.32 0.60 -1.15
CA PHE A 36 15.46 1.64 -1.70
C PHE A 36 16.25 2.86 -2.18
N CYS A 37 17.32 3.25 -1.47
CA CYS A 37 18.28 4.26 -1.94
C CYS A 37 18.90 3.82 -3.27
N ALA A 38 19.38 2.57 -3.35
CA ALA A 38 20.01 2.03 -4.56
C ALA A 38 19.03 1.99 -5.75
N LEU A 39 17.78 1.55 -5.52
CA LEU A 39 16.76 1.45 -6.54
C LEU A 39 16.31 2.83 -7.07
N THR A 40 16.15 3.81 -6.17
CA THR A 40 15.57 5.12 -6.52
C THR A 40 16.61 6.20 -6.81
N GLY A 41 17.87 5.97 -6.45
CA GLY A 41 18.92 7.00 -6.43
C GLY A 41 18.77 8.03 -5.32
N ASN A 42 17.77 7.90 -4.44
CA ASN A 42 17.53 8.86 -3.36
C ASN A 42 18.47 8.61 -2.16
N TRP A 43 19.68 9.13 -2.27
CA TRP A 43 20.74 9.03 -1.26
C TRP A 43 20.83 10.25 -0.33
N ILE A 44 19.76 11.04 -0.16
CA ILE A 44 19.83 12.22 0.71
C ILE A 44 20.27 11.86 2.13
N GLU A 45 21.07 12.75 2.71
CA GLU A 45 21.84 12.52 3.94
C GLU A 45 21.01 12.06 5.13
N ILE A 46 19.75 12.49 5.24
CA ILE A 46 18.84 12.09 6.34
C ILE A 46 18.50 10.59 6.34
N HIS A 47 18.69 9.90 5.21
CA HIS A 47 18.43 8.47 5.07
C HIS A 47 19.72 7.65 4.98
N SER A 48 20.80 8.24 4.45
CA SER A 48 22.03 7.52 4.06
C SER A 48 23.23 7.78 4.98
N ASN A 49 23.30 8.92 5.65
CA ASN A 49 24.47 9.33 6.43
C ASN A 49 24.16 9.38 7.92
N VAL A 50 24.75 8.45 8.68
CA VAL A 50 24.60 8.38 10.14
C VAL A 50 25.13 9.64 10.84
N GLN A 51 26.27 10.19 10.39
CA GLN A 51 26.86 11.37 10.99
C GLN A 51 25.96 12.58 10.79
N TYR A 52 25.48 12.82 9.56
CA TYR A 52 24.55 13.91 9.28
C TYR A 52 23.24 13.75 10.06
N ALA A 53 22.63 12.57 10.00
CA ALA A 53 21.35 12.30 10.65
C ALA A 53 21.41 12.50 12.18
N SER A 54 22.55 12.20 12.82
CA SER A 54 22.78 12.43 14.25
C SER A 54 22.72 13.91 14.66
N LYS A 55 22.92 14.84 13.72
CA LYS A 55 22.87 16.29 13.95
C LYS A 55 21.49 16.89 13.66
N THR A 56 20.57 16.10 13.10
CA THR A 56 19.19 16.54 12.88
C THR A 56 18.37 16.42 14.16
N ARG A 57 17.19 17.06 14.20
CA ARG A 57 16.24 16.93 15.31
C ARG A 57 15.79 15.49 15.61
N PHE A 58 16.01 14.56 14.67
CA PHE A 58 15.60 13.17 14.81
C PHE A 58 16.70 12.29 15.42
N GLY A 59 17.95 12.76 15.47
CA GLY A 59 19.09 12.08 16.10
C GLY A 59 19.55 10.77 15.44
N LYS A 60 18.84 10.27 14.43
CA LYS A 60 19.16 9.04 13.67
C LYS A 60 18.54 9.10 12.28
N ARG A 61 18.99 8.20 11.39
CA ARG A 61 18.49 8.13 10.01
C ARG A 61 17.00 7.85 9.98
N LEU A 62 16.30 8.61 9.14
CA LEU A 62 14.89 8.38 8.84
C LEU A 62 14.75 7.32 7.75
N VAL A 63 13.64 6.60 7.75
CA VAL A 63 13.17 5.82 6.60
C VAL A 63 12.49 6.78 5.62
N GLN A 64 12.69 6.57 4.31
CA GLN A 64 12.01 7.37 3.29
C GLN A 64 10.49 7.23 3.43
N GLY A 65 9.77 8.35 3.35
CA GLY A 65 8.30 8.30 3.31
C GLY A 65 7.80 7.49 2.13
N SER A 66 8.46 7.58 0.97
CA SER A 66 8.16 6.77 -0.22
C SER A 66 8.46 5.27 -0.06
N LEU A 67 9.45 4.89 0.78
CA LEU A 67 9.67 3.50 1.15
C LEU A 67 8.52 2.98 2.03
N THR A 68 8.09 3.77 3.02
CA THR A 68 6.94 3.42 3.87
C THR A 68 5.67 3.25 3.04
N TYR A 69 5.44 4.16 2.08
CA TYR A 69 4.39 4.05 1.07
C TYR A 69 4.47 2.71 0.32
N ALA A 70 5.64 2.39 -0.24
CA ALA A 70 5.84 1.17 -1.02
C ALA A 70 5.61 -0.11 -0.19
N ILE A 71 6.03 -0.10 1.08
CA ILE A 71 5.78 -1.20 2.02
C ILE A 71 4.28 -1.37 2.25
N VAL A 72 3.53 -0.31 2.51
CA VAL A 72 2.07 -0.37 2.72
C VAL A 72 1.36 -0.93 1.49
N THR A 73 1.74 -0.49 0.28
CA THR A 73 1.16 -1.01 -0.96
C THR A 73 1.50 -2.48 -1.20
N GLY A 74 2.63 -2.98 -0.70
CA GLY A 74 2.97 -4.41 -0.76
C GLY A 74 2.33 -5.25 0.34
N LEU A 75 2.03 -4.65 1.50
CA LEU A 75 1.36 -5.31 2.63
C LEU A 75 -0.13 -5.54 2.37
N ILE A 76 -0.78 -4.68 1.58
CA ILE A 76 -2.11 -4.92 1.02
C ILE A 76 -1.96 -5.57 -0.35
N GLN A 77 -2.41 -6.81 -0.47
CA GLN A 77 -2.36 -7.60 -1.69
C GLN A 77 -3.55 -7.26 -2.58
N PHE A 78 -3.35 -6.25 -3.43
CA PHE A 78 -4.29 -5.89 -4.48
C PHE A 78 -4.34 -6.97 -5.57
N GLY A 79 -5.52 -7.55 -5.78
CA GLY A 79 -5.75 -8.60 -6.75
C GLY A 79 -5.98 -8.08 -8.18
N LEU A 80 -6.22 -9.04 -9.08
CA LEU A 80 -6.33 -8.81 -10.54
C LEU A 80 -7.56 -8.00 -10.96
N GLY A 81 -8.52 -7.77 -10.06
CA GLY A 81 -9.67 -6.90 -10.32
C GLY A 81 -9.29 -5.43 -10.57
N ILE A 82 -8.13 -4.98 -10.09
CA ILE A 82 -7.64 -3.61 -10.27
C ILE A 82 -7.00 -3.46 -11.66
N GLN A 83 -7.47 -2.46 -12.40
CA GLN A 83 -7.09 -2.20 -13.78
C GLN A 83 -6.19 -0.97 -13.92
N ALA A 84 -6.35 0.01 -13.04
CA ALA A 84 -5.49 1.21 -13.01
C ALA A 84 -5.51 1.88 -11.64
N ASN A 85 -4.41 2.56 -11.31
CA ASN A 85 -4.36 3.54 -10.22
C ASN A 85 -4.53 4.94 -10.82
N TYR A 86 -5.65 5.60 -10.54
CA TYR A 86 -5.97 6.93 -11.07
C TYR A 86 -5.31 8.06 -10.29
N GLY A 87 -4.80 7.76 -9.10
CA GLY A 87 -4.10 8.75 -8.31
C GLY A 87 -4.26 8.53 -6.82
N ILE A 88 -3.51 9.35 -6.11
CA ILE A 88 -3.46 9.35 -4.65
C ILE A 88 -3.72 10.78 -4.19
N ASP A 89 -4.81 10.95 -3.46
CA ASP A 89 -5.20 12.21 -2.85
C ASP A 89 -4.79 12.23 -1.37
N ASN A 90 -4.65 13.43 -0.82
CA ASN A 90 -4.50 13.63 0.63
C ASN A 90 -3.37 12.82 1.29
N MET A 91 -2.29 12.51 0.56
CA MET A 91 -1.11 11.84 1.11
C MET A 91 -0.45 12.70 2.19
N ARG A 92 -0.25 12.14 3.39
CA ARG A 92 0.38 12.82 4.54
C ARG A 92 1.34 11.89 5.27
N PHE A 93 2.51 12.41 5.62
CA PHE A 93 3.52 11.77 6.48
C PHE A 93 3.41 12.40 7.88
N LEU A 94 2.75 11.69 8.79
CA LEU A 94 2.29 12.23 10.08
C LEU A 94 3.32 12.05 11.19
N ALA A 95 4.12 10.97 11.14
CA ALA A 95 5.18 10.70 12.10
C ALA A 95 6.39 10.05 11.40
N PRO A 96 7.62 10.25 11.93
CA PRO A 96 8.81 9.63 11.36
C PRO A 96 8.77 8.11 11.52
N VAL A 97 9.34 7.40 10.54
CA VAL A 97 9.62 5.97 10.63
C VAL A 97 11.12 5.79 10.72
N PHE A 98 11.57 4.90 11.60
CA PHE A 98 12.97 4.59 11.82
C PHE A 98 13.29 3.14 11.46
N ILE A 99 14.57 2.88 11.19
CA ILE A 99 15.08 1.51 11.11
C ILE A 99 14.77 0.81 12.45
N GLY A 100 14.14 -0.36 12.38
CA GLY A 100 13.65 -1.14 13.51
C GLY A 100 12.15 -1.01 13.78
N ASP A 101 11.47 0.00 13.24
CA ASP A 101 10.02 0.13 13.39
C ASP A 101 9.28 -0.97 12.62
N THR A 102 8.13 -1.41 13.13
CA THR A 102 7.27 -2.40 12.46
C THR A 102 6.04 -1.72 11.90
N ILE A 103 5.86 -1.83 10.58
CA ILE A 103 4.74 -1.22 9.86
C ILE A 103 3.64 -2.24 9.59
N TYR A 104 2.41 -1.84 9.89
CA TYR A 104 1.16 -2.52 9.55
C TYR A 104 0.39 -1.64 8.55
N ALA A 105 -0.32 -2.25 7.63
CA ALA A 105 -1.23 -1.57 6.72
C ALA A 105 -2.69 -1.77 7.17
N ALA A 106 -3.47 -0.70 7.10
CA ALA A 106 -4.92 -0.75 7.15
C ALA A 106 -5.51 -0.04 5.93
N CYS A 107 -6.61 -0.58 5.42
CA CYS A 107 -7.28 -0.10 4.23
C CYS A 107 -8.80 -0.13 4.47
N GLU A 108 -9.49 0.93 4.05
CA GLU A 108 -10.93 1.09 4.20
C GLU A 108 -11.54 1.57 2.87
N VAL A 109 -12.62 0.95 2.43
CA VAL A 109 -13.39 1.42 1.28
C VAL A 109 -14.20 2.65 1.70
N ILE A 110 -13.76 3.84 1.28
CA ILE A 110 -14.39 5.11 1.67
C ILE A 110 -15.22 5.76 0.55
N GLY A 111 -15.20 5.19 -0.65
CA GLY A 111 -15.99 5.68 -1.77
C GLY A 111 -16.12 4.64 -2.87
N LYS A 112 -17.29 4.63 -3.52
CA LYS A 112 -17.57 3.85 -4.73
C LYS A 112 -18.22 4.76 -5.75
N LYS A 113 -17.76 4.72 -6.99
CA LYS A 113 -18.35 5.45 -8.10
C LYS A 113 -18.35 4.56 -9.34
N GLU A 114 -19.52 4.30 -9.89
CA GLU A 114 -19.63 3.64 -11.19
C GLU A 114 -19.05 4.53 -12.29
N LYS A 115 -18.33 3.93 -13.23
CA LYS A 115 -17.77 4.65 -14.39
C LYS A 115 -18.55 4.30 -15.65
N ASP A 116 -18.72 3.01 -15.92
CA ASP A 116 -19.47 2.45 -17.04
C ASP A 116 -19.97 1.03 -16.69
N GLU A 117 -20.46 0.28 -17.68
CA GLU A 117 -20.99 -1.08 -17.50
C GLU A 117 -19.91 -2.08 -17.03
N LYS A 118 -18.65 -1.85 -17.39
CA LYS A 118 -17.53 -2.76 -17.14
C LYS A 118 -16.67 -2.33 -15.94
N TYR A 119 -16.55 -1.03 -15.70
CA TYR A 119 -15.65 -0.49 -14.70
C TYR A 119 -16.34 0.39 -13.65
N GLY A 120 -15.79 0.33 -12.45
CA GLY A 120 -16.06 1.27 -11.37
C GLY A 120 -14.76 1.76 -10.73
N VAL A 121 -14.85 2.86 -10.00
CA VAL A 121 -13.72 3.42 -9.24
C VAL A 121 -14.01 3.24 -7.76
N ILE A 122 -13.10 2.57 -7.05
CA ILE A 122 -13.11 2.49 -5.59
C ILE A 122 -12.09 3.47 -5.03
N LYS A 123 -12.52 4.23 -4.02
CA LYS A 123 -11.62 5.04 -3.20
C LYS A 123 -11.30 4.30 -1.91
N PHE A 124 -10.02 4.04 -1.69
CA PHE A 124 -9.51 3.39 -0.48
C PHE A 124 -8.75 4.40 0.39
N LEU A 125 -9.08 4.47 1.67
CA LEU A 125 -8.25 5.15 2.67
C LEU A 125 -7.19 4.17 3.16
N MET A 126 -5.93 4.40 2.81
CA MET A 126 -4.81 3.58 3.28
C MET A 126 -4.10 4.27 4.44
N LYS A 127 -3.65 3.47 5.42
CA LYS A 127 -2.90 3.92 6.58
C LYS A 127 -1.69 3.01 6.82
N ALA A 128 -0.53 3.61 7.06
CA ALA A 128 0.62 2.98 7.68
C ALA A 128 0.52 3.19 9.20
N ILE A 129 0.64 2.12 9.97
CA ILE A 129 0.54 2.14 11.43
C ILE A 129 1.81 1.48 11.99
N ASN A 130 2.47 2.08 12.99
CA ASN A 130 3.65 1.47 13.61
C ASN A 130 3.27 0.50 14.76
N GLN A 131 4.27 -0.08 15.43
CA GLN A 131 4.10 -0.99 16.56
C GLN A 131 3.35 -0.39 17.76
N ASP A 132 3.38 0.94 17.92
CA ASP A 132 2.72 1.66 19.01
C ASP A 132 1.29 2.06 18.67
N GLY A 133 0.78 1.66 17.49
CA GLY A 133 -0.55 2.02 17.01
C GLY A 133 -0.63 3.43 16.44
N VAL A 134 0.49 4.13 16.25
CA VAL A 134 0.54 5.47 15.67
C VAL A 134 0.40 5.39 14.16
N VAL A 135 -0.53 6.18 13.58
CA VAL A 135 -0.63 6.34 12.13
C VAL A 135 0.52 7.23 11.66
N VAL A 136 1.51 6.63 11.00
CA VAL A 136 2.70 7.34 10.52
C VAL A 136 2.51 7.92 9.13
N GLN A 137 1.61 7.36 8.33
CA GLN A 137 1.28 7.83 6.99
C GLN A 137 -0.18 7.50 6.64
N LYS A 138 -0.85 8.37 5.86
CA LYS A 138 -2.18 8.09 5.30
C LYS A 138 -2.41 8.77 3.96
N GLY A 139 -3.36 8.27 3.18
CA GLY A 139 -3.83 8.91 1.94
C GLY A 139 -5.03 8.16 1.33
N GLU A 140 -5.54 8.66 0.21
CA GLU A 140 -6.71 8.12 -0.48
C GLU A 140 -6.33 7.65 -1.88
N TRP A 141 -6.48 6.35 -2.17
CA TRP A 141 -6.15 5.77 -3.47
C TRP A 141 -7.44 5.63 -4.27
N SER A 142 -7.43 6.13 -5.50
CA SER A 142 -8.53 5.94 -6.44
C SER A 142 -8.15 4.86 -7.44
N LEU A 143 -8.76 3.68 -7.35
CA LEU A 143 -8.43 2.53 -8.18
C LEU A 143 -9.60 2.20 -9.11
N LEU A 144 -9.30 2.09 -10.41
CA LEU A 144 -10.23 1.55 -11.40
C LEU A 144 -10.28 0.03 -11.25
N MET A 145 -11.47 -0.53 -11.18
CA MET A 145 -11.71 -1.95 -10.97
C MET A 145 -12.76 -2.49 -11.94
N LEU A 146 -12.61 -3.75 -12.36
CA LEU A 146 -13.67 -4.49 -13.03
C LEU A 146 -14.88 -4.60 -12.10
N ARG A 147 -16.08 -4.48 -12.66
CA ARG A 147 -17.33 -4.56 -11.91
C ARG A 147 -17.70 -5.99 -11.56
N GLN A 148 -17.71 -6.85 -12.57
CA GLN A 148 -18.30 -8.18 -12.49
C GLN A 148 -17.26 -9.27 -12.39
N ARG A 149 -17.58 -10.34 -11.64
CA ARG A 149 -16.70 -11.49 -11.41
C ARG A 149 -16.42 -12.23 -12.71
N GLU A 150 -17.44 -12.36 -13.55
CA GLU A 150 -17.40 -13.05 -14.83
C GLU A 150 -16.36 -12.42 -15.78
N GLU A 151 -16.26 -11.09 -15.81
CA GLU A 151 -15.28 -10.39 -16.64
C GLU A 151 -13.84 -10.59 -16.16
N LEU A 152 -13.65 -10.62 -14.84
CA LEU A 152 -12.35 -10.90 -14.23
C LEU A 152 -11.93 -12.33 -14.50
N ASP A 153 -12.82 -13.30 -14.31
CA ASP A 153 -12.52 -14.71 -14.55
C ASP A 153 -12.22 -14.97 -16.03
N ALA A 154 -12.96 -14.34 -16.95
CA ALA A 154 -12.66 -14.39 -18.38
C ALA A 154 -11.27 -13.82 -18.70
N LEU A 155 -10.90 -12.68 -18.11
CA LEU A 155 -9.57 -12.09 -18.27
C LEU A 155 -8.46 -13.02 -17.74
N ILE A 156 -8.68 -13.63 -16.57
CA ILE A 156 -7.72 -14.58 -15.98
C ILE A 156 -7.53 -15.77 -16.90
N ASN A 157 -8.62 -16.39 -17.37
CA ASN A 157 -8.55 -17.56 -18.24
C ASN A 157 -7.81 -17.28 -19.55
N LEU A 158 -8.00 -16.09 -20.14
CA LEU A 158 -7.27 -15.66 -21.34
C LEU A 158 -5.78 -15.42 -21.09
N SER A 159 -5.37 -15.19 -19.84
CA SER A 159 -3.98 -14.88 -19.47
C SER A 159 -3.14 -16.09 -19.08
N LEU A 160 -3.79 -17.22 -18.78
CA LEU A 160 -3.11 -18.43 -18.32
C LEU A 160 -2.76 -19.34 -19.50
N PRO A 161 -1.56 -19.96 -19.51
CA PRO A 161 -1.23 -20.97 -20.51
C PRO A 161 -2.04 -22.25 -20.27
N GLU A 162 -2.31 -23.01 -21.34
CA GLU A 162 -2.82 -24.37 -21.21
C GLU A 162 -1.77 -25.25 -20.53
N LEU A 163 -2.19 -25.98 -19.50
CA LEU A 163 -1.35 -27.01 -18.89
C LEU A 163 -1.25 -28.17 -19.87
N LYS A 164 -0.02 -28.58 -20.19
CA LYS A 164 0.23 -29.84 -20.90
C LYS A 164 0.32 -30.94 -19.85
N ASP A 165 -0.42 -32.02 -20.07
CA ASP A 165 -0.36 -33.24 -19.25
C ASP A 165 1.07 -33.83 -19.17
#